data_AF-A0A934DHK1-F1
#
_entry.id   AF-A0A934DHK1-F1
#
_cell.length_a   1.000
_cell.length_b   1.000
_cell.length_c   1.000
_cell.angle_alpha   90.00
_cell.angle_beta   90.00
_cell.angle_gamma   90.00
#
_symmetry.space_group_name_H-M   'P 1'
#
loop_
_entity.id
_entity.type
_entity.pdbx_description
1 polymer ?
#
loop_
_entity_poly.entity_id
_entity_poly.type
_entity_poly.pdbx_seq_one_letter_code
_entity_poly.pdbx_strand_id
1 'polypeptide(L)'
;MKPFRDAIRERVLILDGAMGTMLQERGLKAGQSPEELNLTMPEVVAAVHRAYIDAGADIIITNTFGGTRFKLGHYGLEDRLAEINIRAVEIARKEAGDKAYVGA
;
A
#
# COMPACT_ATOMS: atom_id res chain seq x y z
N MET A 1 9.12 -12.22 -11.77
CA MET A 1 9.19 -11.07 -12.73
C MET A 1 10.65 -10.75 -13.06
N LYS A 2 10.94 -10.07 -14.18
CA LYS A 2 12.30 -9.53 -14.44
C LYS A 2 12.69 -8.49 -13.38
N PRO A 3 13.98 -8.23 -13.13
CA PRO A 3 14.39 -7.08 -12.32
C PRO A 3 13.74 -5.79 -12.83
N PHE A 4 13.28 -4.92 -11.92
CA PHE A 4 12.53 -3.70 -12.27
C PHE A 4 13.25 -2.84 -13.33
N ARG A 5 14.58 -2.68 -13.19
CA ARG A 5 15.42 -1.89 -14.11
C ARG A 5 15.44 -2.43 -15.54
N ASP A 6 15.24 -3.73 -15.71
CA ASP A 6 15.19 -4.35 -17.04
C ASP A 6 13.78 -4.20 -17.62
N ALA A 7 12.75 -4.41 -16.80
CA ALA A 7 11.35 -4.29 -17.23
C ALA A 7 11.01 -2.89 -17.76
N ILE A 8 11.46 -1.83 -17.09
CA ILE A 8 11.21 -0.43 -17.53
C ILE A 8 11.93 -0.05 -18.84
N ARG A 9 12.92 -0.84 -19.28
CA ARG A 9 13.60 -0.63 -20.57
C ARG A 9 12.88 -1.33 -21.72
N GLU A 10 12.10 -2.36 -21.43
CA GLU A 10 11.42 -3.18 -22.44
C GLU A 10 10.00 -2.72 -22.72
N ARG A 11 9.31 -2.18 -21.71
CA ARG A 11 7.93 -1.70 -21.85
C ARG A 11 7.56 -0.65 -20.81
N VAL A 12 6.47 0.06 -21.08
CA VAL A 12 5.79 0.90 -20.08
C VAL A 12 5.19 0.01 -18.99
N LEU A 13 5.37 0.43 -17.73
CA LEU A 13 4.75 -0.19 -16.56
C LEU A 13 3.63 0.71 -16.03
N ILE A 14 2.55 0.09 -15.58
CA ILE A 14 1.39 0.80 -15.01
C ILE A 14 1.46 0.78 -13.48
N LEU A 15 1.43 1.96 -12.87
CA LEU A 15 1.31 2.13 -11.42
C LEU A 15 -0.17 2.04 -10.99
N ASP A 16 -0.41 1.59 -9.77
CA ASP A 16 -1.74 1.58 -9.15
C ASP A 16 -2.33 2.99 -8.95
N GLY A 17 -3.61 3.02 -8.61
CA GLY A 17 -4.36 4.24 -8.35
C GLY A 17 -4.34 4.69 -6.89
N ALA A 18 -5.30 5.53 -6.52
CA ALA A 18 -5.39 6.08 -5.16
C ALA A 18 -5.71 4.99 -4.10
N MET A 19 -4.84 4.89 -3.09
CA MET A 19 -5.08 4.07 -1.89
C MET A 19 -6.18 4.67 -1.00
N GLY A 20 -6.06 5.98 -0.68
CA GLY A 20 -6.97 6.66 0.26
C GLY A 20 -8.43 6.62 -0.18
N THR A 21 -8.73 6.92 -1.45
CA THR A 21 -10.10 6.88 -1.99
C THR A 21 -10.70 5.47 -1.90
N MET A 22 -9.92 4.44 -2.26
CA MET A 22 -10.36 3.05 -2.19
C MET A 22 -10.60 2.57 -0.77
N LEU A 23 -9.80 3.05 0.19
CA LEU A 23 -10.01 2.80 1.62
C LEU A 23 -11.27 3.51 2.15
N GLN A 24 -11.55 4.75 1.71
CA GLN A 24 -12.76 5.48 2.09
C GLN A 24 -14.03 4.74 1.63
N GLU A 25 -14.05 4.22 0.40
CA GLU A 25 -15.15 3.38 -0.10
C GLU A 25 -15.34 2.08 0.71
N ARG A 26 -14.30 1.64 1.42
CA ARG A 26 -14.26 0.40 2.20
C ARG A 26 -14.31 0.64 3.71
N GLY A 27 -14.68 1.84 4.14
CA GLY A 27 -15.00 2.15 5.54
C GLY A 27 -13.98 2.98 6.30
N LEU A 28 -12.91 3.46 5.67
CA LEU A 28 -12.04 4.48 6.27
C LEU A 28 -12.84 5.77 6.51
N LYS A 29 -12.98 6.18 7.76
CA LYS A 29 -13.73 7.38 8.16
C LYS A 29 -12.85 8.62 8.15
N ALA A 30 -13.47 9.78 8.01
CA ALA A 30 -12.78 11.06 8.16
C ALA A 30 -12.09 11.15 9.53
N GLY A 31 -10.83 11.58 9.53
CA GLY A 31 -10.01 11.70 10.73
C GLY A 31 -9.30 10.42 11.17
N GLN A 32 -9.53 9.28 10.52
CA GLN A 32 -8.75 8.06 10.75
C GLN A 32 -7.46 8.06 9.92
N SER A 33 -6.41 7.43 10.46
CA SER A 33 -5.14 7.21 9.76
C SER A 33 -5.29 6.06 8.75
N PRO A 34 -5.09 6.29 7.44
CA PRO A 34 -5.05 5.21 6.46
C PRO A 34 -4.00 4.15 6.83
N GLU A 35 -2.85 4.56 7.35
CA GLU A 35 -1.75 3.67 7.70
C GLU A 35 -2.08 2.77 8.90
N GLU A 36 -2.98 3.19 9.80
CA GLU A 36 -3.42 2.34 10.91
C GLU A 36 -4.18 1.10 10.43
N LEU A 37 -4.86 1.20 9.28
CA LEU A 37 -5.63 0.08 8.70
C LEU A 37 -4.72 -1.08 8.30
N ASN A 38 -3.41 -0.86 8.12
CA ASN A 38 -2.45 -1.94 7.94
C ASN A 38 -2.52 -2.96 9.10
N LEU A 39 -2.89 -2.50 10.30
CA LEU A 39 -2.92 -3.31 11.52
C LEU A 39 -4.35 -3.68 11.91
N THR A 40 -5.28 -2.74 11.80
CA THR A 40 -6.65 -2.92 12.29
C THR A 40 -7.58 -3.57 11.27
N MET A 41 -7.29 -3.40 9.97
CA MET A 41 -8.10 -3.93 8.85
C MET A 41 -7.21 -4.39 7.68
N PRO A 42 -6.22 -5.28 7.90
CA PRO A 42 -5.23 -5.67 6.90
C PRO A 42 -5.85 -6.29 5.64
N GLU A 43 -6.99 -6.97 5.78
CA GLU A 43 -7.77 -7.54 4.68
C GLU A 43 -8.36 -6.48 3.76
N VAL A 44 -8.73 -5.30 4.28
CA VAL A 44 -9.21 -4.18 3.47
C VAL A 44 -8.07 -3.59 2.65
N VAL A 45 -6.90 -3.38 3.25
CA VAL A 45 -5.70 -2.92 2.54
C VAL A 45 -5.29 -3.93 1.46
N ALA A 46 -5.30 -5.22 1.79
CA ALA A 46 -5.02 -6.30 0.84
C ALA A 46 -5.99 -6.29 -0.35
N ALA A 47 -7.29 -6.10 -0.09
CA ALA A 47 -8.31 -6.03 -1.13
C ALA A 47 -8.11 -4.85 -2.08
N VAL A 48 -7.60 -3.71 -1.61
CA VAL A 48 -7.26 -2.57 -2.48
C VAL A 48 -6.09 -2.90 -3.40
N HIS A 49 -4.99 -3.47 -2.88
CA HIS A 49 -3.88 -3.91 -3.72
C HIS A 49 -4.32 -4.93 -4.76
N ARG A 50 -5.12 -5.91 -4.35
CA ARG A 50 -5.65 -6.94 -5.24
C ARG A 50 -6.51 -6.36 -6.35
N ALA A 51 -7.37 -5.40 -6.03
CA ALA A 51 -8.20 -4.73 -7.03
C ALA A 51 -7.36 -4.02 -8.11
N TYR A 52 -6.25 -3.37 -7.73
CA TYR A 52 -5.36 -2.75 -8.72
C TYR A 52 -4.56 -3.77 -9.53
N ILE A 53 -4.08 -4.85 -8.91
CA ILE A 53 -3.40 -5.95 -9.62
C ILE A 53 -4.35 -6.59 -10.65
N ASP A 54 -5.59 -6.90 -10.23
CA ASP A 54 -6.60 -7.51 -11.10
C ASP A 54 -7.04 -6.55 -12.22
N ALA A 55 -6.93 -5.24 -12.02
CA ALA A 55 -7.13 -4.21 -13.04
C ALA A 55 -5.93 -4.03 -14.00
N GLY A 56 -4.81 -4.72 -13.75
CA GLY A 56 -3.62 -4.70 -14.62
C GLY A 56 -2.48 -3.80 -14.16
N ALA A 57 -2.45 -3.35 -12.90
CA ALA A 57 -1.30 -2.64 -12.36
C ALA A 57 -0.07 -3.55 -12.31
N ASP A 58 1.04 -3.07 -12.88
CA ASP A 58 2.34 -3.73 -12.82
C ASP A 58 3.09 -3.43 -11.52
N ILE A 59 2.73 -2.31 -10.87
CA ILE A 59 3.36 -1.80 -9.66
C ILE A 59 2.26 -1.40 -8.69
N ILE A 60 2.35 -1.85 -7.45
CA ILE A 60 1.54 -1.35 -6.34
C ILE A 60 2.42 -0.58 -5.35
N ILE A 61 1.88 0.45 -4.72
CA ILE A 61 2.56 1.21 -3.66
C ILE A 61 2.04 0.79 -2.29
N THR A 62 2.92 0.61 -1.31
CA THR A 62 2.51 0.30 0.05
C THR A 62 1.64 1.42 0.64
N ASN A 63 0.73 1.06 1.54
CA ASN A 63 -0.08 2.02 2.28
C ASN A 63 0.75 2.70 3.38
N THR A 64 1.69 3.55 2.96
CA THR A 64 2.74 4.17 3.80
C THR A 64 2.95 5.65 3.49
N PHE A 65 2.06 6.31 2.75
CA PHE A 65 2.20 7.72 2.37
C PHE A 65 2.40 8.64 3.58
N GLY A 66 1.63 8.43 4.64
CA GLY A 66 1.73 9.08 5.94
C GLY A 66 2.55 8.30 6.97
N GLY A 67 3.26 7.24 6.57
CA GLY A 67 4.01 6.32 7.43
C GLY A 67 5.30 6.90 8.01
N THR A 68 5.28 8.17 8.43
CA THR A 68 6.41 8.87 9.07
C THR A 68 6.05 9.23 10.50
N ARG A 69 7.06 9.35 11.38
CA ARG A 69 6.84 9.70 12.79
C ARG A 69 5.99 10.96 12.96
N PHE A 70 6.29 11.99 12.16
CA PHE A 70 5.59 13.27 12.21
C PHE A 70 4.10 13.14 11.86
N LYS A 71 3.78 12.47 10.74
CA LYS A 71 2.39 12.31 10.29
C LYS A 71 1.58 11.38 11.19
N LEU A 72 2.20 10.28 11.66
CA LEU A 72 1.57 9.37 12.61
C LEU A 72 1.32 10.02 13.99
N GLY A 73 2.15 10.99 14.38
CA GLY A 73 1.95 11.78 15.60
C GLY A 73 0.62 12.54 15.65
N HIS A 74 0.07 12.94 14.52
CA HIS A 74 -1.25 13.57 14.47
C HIS A 74 -2.40 12.61 14.85
N TYR A 75 -2.11 11.31 14.89
CA TYR A 75 -3.05 10.25 15.27
C TYR A 75 -2.66 9.52 16.56
N GLY A 76 -1.58 9.94 17.26
CA GLY A 76 -1.06 9.23 18.43
C GLY A 76 -0.43 7.86 18.12
N LEU A 77 0.13 7.70 16.92
CA LEU A 77 0.69 6.43 16.40
C LEU A 77 2.20 6.48 16.16
N GLU A 78 2.89 7.54 16.60
CA GLU A 78 4.32 7.78 16.38
C GLU A 78 5.22 6.64 16.89
N ASP A 79 4.83 6.00 17.99
CA ASP A 79 5.55 4.88 18.61
C ASP A 79 5.33 3.55 17.88
N ARG A 80 4.33 3.49 16.99
CA ARG A 80 4.00 2.32 16.17
C ARG A 80 4.51 2.42 14.74
N LEU A 81 5.36 3.42 14.45
CA LEU A 81 5.94 3.68 13.14
C LEU A 81 6.48 2.44 12.43
N ALA A 82 7.35 1.67 13.11
CA ALA A 82 7.99 0.51 12.52
C ALA A 82 6.97 -0.60 12.23
N GLU A 83 6.10 -0.88 13.20
CA GLU A 83 5.06 -1.90 13.11
C GLU A 83 4.11 -1.63 11.94
N ILE A 84 3.64 -0.38 11.81
CA ILE A 84 2.77 0.08 10.73
C ILE A 84 3.39 -0.16 9.36
N ASN A 85 4.63 0.31 9.16
CA ASN A 85 5.28 0.24 7.85
C ASN A 85 5.69 -1.18 7.48
N ILE A 86 6.20 -1.96 8.44
CA ILE A 86 6.51 -3.38 8.23
C ILE A 86 5.25 -4.10 7.77
N ARG A 87 4.13 -3.89 8.47
CA ARG A 87 2.88 -4.53 8.14
C ARG A 87 2.35 -4.14 6.76
N ALA A 88 2.49 -2.87 6.37
CA ALA A 88 2.11 -2.41 5.03
C ALA A 88 2.91 -3.13 3.93
N VAL A 89 4.23 -3.28 4.13
CA VAL A 89 5.12 -3.99 3.19
C VAL A 89 4.77 -5.47 3.12
N GLU A 90 4.50 -6.13 4.25
CA GLU A 90 4.07 -7.53 4.28
C GLU A 90 2.79 -7.75 3.46
N ILE A 91 1.79 -6.89 3.64
CA ILE A 91 0.52 -6.97 2.92
C ILE A 91 0.75 -6.79 1.43
N ALA A 92 1.42 -5.70 1.02
CA ALA A 92 1.68 -5.44 -0.40
C ALA A 92 2.51 -6.55 -1.03
N ARG A 93 3.56 -7.05 -0.36
CA ARG A 93 4.39 -8.15 -0.87
C ARG A 93 3.60 -9.44 -1.04
N LYS A 94 2.72 -9.76 -0.09
CA LYS A 94 1.86 -10.94 -0.15
C LYS A 94 0.88 -10.86 -1.32
N GLU A 95 0.26 -9.71 -1.54
CA GLU A 95 -0.71 -9.52 -2.64
C GLU A 95 -0.02 -9.45 -4.01
N ALA A 96 1.15 -8.80 -4.10
CA ALA A 96 1.92 -8.71 -5.32
C ALA A 96 2.40 -10.08 -5.83
N GLY A 97 2.93 -10.93 -4.95
CA GLY A 97 3.54 -12.20 -5.34
C GLY A 97 4.54 -12.03 -6.50
N ASP A 98 4.34 -12.80 -7.57
CA ASP A 98 5.07 -12.69 -8.84
C ASP A 98 4.32 -11.91 -9.93
N LYS A 99 3.22 -11.22 -9.58
CA LYS A 99 2.34 -10.52 -10.51
C LYS A 99 2.67 -9.03 -10.63
N ALA A 100 3.16 -8.39 -9.57
CA ALA A 100 3.44 -6.96 -9.53
C ALA A 100 4.74 -6.63 -8.77
N TYR A 101 5.33 -5.48 -9.09
CA TYR A 101 6.38 -4.86 -8.27
C TYR A 101 5.76 -4.13 -7.07
N VAL A 102 6.54 -3.97 -6.00
CA VAL A 102 6.11 -3.23 -4.80
C VAL A 102 7.01 -2.01 -4.63
N GLY A 103 6.41 -0.83 -4.61
CA GLY A 103 7.04 0.44 -4.21
C GLY A 103 6.65 0.84 -2.79
N ALA A 104 7.51 1.63 -2.13
CA ALA A 104 7.28 2.18 -0.80
C ALA A 104 7.78 3.62 -0.70
#